data_AF-A0A550CZS4-F1
#
_entry.id   AF-A0A550CZS4-F1
#
_cell.length_a   1.000
_cell.length_b   1.000
_cell.length_c   1.000
_cell.angle_alpha   90.00
_cell.angle_beta   90.00
_cell.angle_gamma   90.00
#
_symmetry.space_group_name_H-M   'P 1'
#
loop_
_entity.id
_entity.type
_entity.pdbx_description
1 polymer ?
#
loop_
_entity_poly.entity_id
_entity_poly.type
_entity_poly.pdbx_seq_one_letter_code
_entity_poly.pdbx_strand_id
1 'polypeptide(L)'
;MLSASCSICLESYKFPEKGLIFPHCGHSFCEACAKRTAAICPMCRKHSGQSPLIRVHVELEENEDALKALASEREQNAKLLKLAEDSVAELRSTRQALRNAEAKLVKSDGVVRKQKEEIRKMEGHVGVMEFTVRCSSGVFG
;
A
#
# COMPACT_ATOMS: atom_id res chain seq x y z
N MET A 1 25.88 -12.36 -16.86
CA MET A 1 26.54 -11.41 -17.78
C MET A 1 25.65 -10.20 -17.97
N LEU A 2 26.14 -8.99 -17.72
CA LEU A 2 25.38 -7.77 -17.93
C LEU A 2 25.39 -7.42 -19.43
N SER A 3 24.22 -7.07 -19.98
CA SER A 3 24.07 -6.55 -21.33
C SER A 3 23.57 -5.11 -21.26
N ALA A 4 24.00 -4.30 -22.23
CA ALA A 4 23.53 -2.93 -22.40
C ALA A 4 23.14 -2.73 -23.87
N SER A 5 22.24 -1.78 -24.14
CA SER A 5 21.86 -1.39 -25.50
C SER A 5 22.63 -0.15 -25.94
N CYS A 6 23.10 -0.13 -27.19
CA CYS A 6 23.79 1.02 -27.75
C CYS A 6 22.78 2.02 -28.31
N SER A 7 22.78 3.27 -27.85
CA SER A 7 21.82 4.28 -28.37
C SER A 7 22.13 4.77 -29.79
N ILE A 8 23.24 4.34 -30.42
CA ILE A 8 23.58 4.68 -31.81
C ILE A 8 23.07 3.62 -32.79
N CYS A 9 23.44 2.35 -32.60
CA CYS A 9 23.04 1.26 -33.51
C CYS A 9 21.83 0.48 -33.01
N LEU A 10 21.36 0.75 -31.80
CA LEU A 10 20.24 0.07 -31.13
C LEU A 10 20.47 -1.43 -30.84
N GLU A 11 21.68 -1.93 -31.07
CA GLU A 11 22.05 -3.31 -30.78
C GLU A 11 22.47 -3.51 -29.31
N SER A 12 22.16 -4.69 -28.79
CA SER A 12 22.65 -5.14 -27.49
C SER A 12 24.13 -5.55 -27.57
N TYR A 13 24.92 -5.17 -26.57
CA TYR A 13 26.32 -5.55 -26.45
C TYR A 13 26.65 -6.02 -25.03
N LYS A 14 27.71 -6.81 -24.90
CA LYS A 14 28.19 -7.30 -23.59
C LYS A 14 28.88 -6.17 -22.85
N PHE A 15 28.41 -5.82 -21.66
CA PHE A 15 29.03 -4.81 -20.82
C PHE A 15 29.68 -5.48 -19.60
N PRO A 16 30.94 -5.16 -19.27
CA PRO A 16 31.78 -4.10 -19.86
C PRO A 16 32.66 -4.53 -21.05
N GLU A 17 32.67 -5.81 -21.44
CA GLU A 17 33.62 -6.40 -22.42
C GLU A 17 33.59 -5.81 -23.83
N LYS A 18 32.45 -5.28 -24.28
CA LYS A 18 32.26 -4.63 -25.59
C LYS A 18 31.70 -3.20 -25.48
N GLY A 19 31.73 -2.64 -24.27
CA GLY A 19 31.31 -1.27 -23.97
C GLY A 19 32.48 -0.33 -23.72
N LEU A 20 32.38 0.90 -24.22
CA LEU A 20 33.31 1.99 -23.91
C LEU A 20 32.55 3.18 -23.32
N ILE A 21 33.17 3.85 -22.36
CA ILE A 21 32.61 4.97 -21.59
C ILE A 21 33.35 6.27 -21.90
N PHE A 22 32.60 7.35 -22.10
CA PHE A 22 33.13 8.71 -22.19
C PHE A 22 33.39 9.28 -20.79
N PRO A 23 34.66 9.54 -20.40
CA PRO A 23 35.04 9.81 -18.99
C PRO A 23 34.36 11.03 -18.37
N HIS A 24 34.11 12.10 -19.12
CA HIS A 24 33.55 13.33 -18.55
C HIS A 24 32.01 13.36 -18.46
N CYS A 25 31.33 12.33 -18.96
CA CYS A 25 29.87 12.27 -18.92
C CYS A 25 29.29 10.90 -18.56
N GLY A 26 30.10 9.83 -18.51
CA GLY A 26 29.64 8.50 -18.11
C GLY A 26 28.79 7.75 -19.15
N HIS A 27 28.41 8.37 -20.27
CA HIS A 27 27.69 7.67 -21.34
C HIS A 27 28.52 6.54 -21.95
N SER A 28 27.88 5.39 -22.14
CA SER A 28 28.49 4.20 -22.71
C SER A 28 27.83 3.79 -24.03
N PHE A 29 28.63 3.21 -24.93
CA PHE A 29 28.17 2.72 -26.22
C PHE A 29 28.91 1.43 -26.57
N CYS A 30 28.40 0.68 -27.55
CA CYS A 30 29.16 -0.44 -28.09
C CYS A 30 30.48 0.06 -28.69
N GLU A 31 31.52 -0.76 -28.59
CA GLU A 31 32.88 -0.40 -28.97
C GLU A 31 32.99 0.15 -30.40
N ALA A 32 32.26 -0.43 -31.36
CA ALA A 32 32.25 0.01 -32.75
C ALA A 32 31.64 1.41 -32.94
N CYS A 33 30.62 1.77 -32.17
CA CYS A 33 29.98 3.09 -32.22
C CYS A 33 30.77 4.16 -31.46
N ALA A 34 31.34 3.78 -30.31
CA ALA A 34 32.18 4.67 -29.53
C ALA A 34 33.46 5.08 -30.29
N LYS A 35 34.15 4.12 -30.92
CA LYS A 35 35.37 4.39 -31.72
C LYS A 35 35.10 5.29 -32.93
N ARG A 36 33.94 5.16 -33.57
CA ARG A 36 33.54 6.00 -34.73
C ARG A 36 33.29 7.46 -34.38
N THR A 37 32.92 7.74 -33.13
CA THR A 37 32.54 9.09 -32.67
C THR A 37 33.71 9.84 -32.02
N ALA A 38 34.89 9.22 -32.03
CA ALA A 38 36.16 9.76 -31.55
C ALA A 38 36.05 10.29 -30.10
N ALA A 39 36.37 11.56 -29.90
CA ALA A 39 36.42 12.21 -28.60
C ALA A 39 35.15 13.01 -28.27
N ILE A 40 34.03 12.88 -29.01
CA ILE A 40 32.80 13.63 -28.73
C ILE A 40 31.67 12.66 -28.40
N CYS A 41 31.08 12.82 -27.22
CA CYS A 41 29.97 11.97 -26.80
C CYS A 41 28.74 12.17 -27.71
N PRO A 42 28.20 11.13 -28.34
CA PRO A 42 27.02 11.23 -29.22
C PRO A 42 25.74 11.68 -28.52
N MET A 43 25.61 11.40 -27.21
CA MET A 43 24.41 11.72 -26.43
C MET A 43 24.40 13.17 -25.94
N CYS A 44 25.52 13.67 -25.42
CA CYS A 44 25.57 15.00 -24.78
C CYS A 44 26.56 15.97 -25.43
N ARG A 45 27.26 15.56 -26.48
CA ARG A 45 28.27 16.34 -27.23
C ARG A 45 29.44 16.84 -26.40
N LYS A 46 29.62 16.33 -25.18
CA LYS A 46 30.78 16.67 -24.35
C LYS A 46 32.04 16.02 -24.92
N HIS A 47 33.13 16.80 -25.00
CA HIS A 47 34.41 16.32 -25.50
C HIS A 47 35.17 15.54 -24.41
N SER A 48 35.80 14.44 -24.78
CA SER A 48 36.72 13.61 -23.98
C SER A 48 38.10 14.26 -23.78
N GLY A 49 38.32 15.43 -24.36
CA GLY A 49 39.67 16.03 -24.48
C GLY A 49 40.70 15.04 -25.03
N GLN A 50 41.83 14.92 -24.31
CA GLN A 50 42.89 13.94 -24.54
C GLN A 50 42.67 12.63 -23.76
N SER A 51 41.62 12.54 -22.94
CA SER A 51 41.34 11.35 -22.16
C SER A 51 40.79 10.24 -23.07
N PRO A 52 41.41 9.05 -23.09
CA PRO A 52 40.90 7.94 -23.87
C PRO A 52 39.55 7.48 -23.33
N LEU A 53 38.78 6.81 -24.19
CA LEU A 53 37.57 6.12 -23.77
C LEU A 53 37.93 5.01 -22.78
N ILE A 54 37.14 4.88 -21.71
CA ILE A 54 37.44 3.97 -20.61
C ILE A 54 36.61 2.70 -20.76
N ARG A 55 37.22 1.56 -20.46
CA ARG A 55 36.51 0.32 -20.19
C ARG A 55 36.56 0.05 -18.69
N VAL A 56 35.39 -0.14 -18.08
CA VAL A 56 35.30 -0.46 -16.65
C VAL A 56 35.55 -1.95 -16.48
N HIS A 57 36.45 -2.33 -15.59
CA HIS A 57 36.52 -3.71 -15.12
C HIS A 57 35.56 -3.84 -13.94
N VAL A 58 34.60 -4.75 -14.03
CA VAL A 58 33.67 -5.03 -12.93
C VAL A 58 33.98 -6.44 -12.44
N GLU A 59 34.64 -6.51 -11.29
CA GLU A 59 34.75 -7.75 -10.54
C GLU A 59 33.45 -7.93 -9.77
N LEU A 60 32.65 -8.91 -10.20
CA LEU A 60 31.46 -9.32 -9.46
C LEU A 60 31.92 -10.35 -8.44
N GLU A 61 32.15 -9.93 -7.20
CA GLU A 61 32.29 -10.87 -6.10
C GLU A 61 30.94 -11.52 -5.83
N GLU A 62 30.84 -12.83 -6.06
CA GLU A 62 29.69 -13.62 -5.66
C GLU A 62 29.69 -13.72 -4.13
N ASN A 63 29.00 -12.78 -3.47
CA ASN A 63 28.83 -12.82 -2.03
C ASN A 63 27.72 -13.82 -1.69
N GLU A 64 28.11 -15.10 -1.56
CA GLU A 64 27.18 -16.18 -1.21
C GLU A 64 26.39 -15.89 0.08
N ASP A 65 27.01 -15.22 1.05
CA ASP A 65 26.38 -14.90 2.32
C ASP A 65 25.27 -13.87 2.14
N ALA A 66 25.48 -12.87 1.26
CA ALA A 66 24.44 -11.92 0.89
C ALA A 66 23.27 -12.60 0.18
N LEU A 67 23.54 -13.58 -0.70
CA LEU A 67 22.49 -14.37 -1.37
C LEU A 67 21.70 -15.23 -0.37
N LYS A 68 22.38 -15.88 0.57
CA LYS A 68 21.75 -16.67 1.64
C LYS A 68 20.91 -15.78 2.57
N ALA A 69 21.42 -14.60 2.93
CA ALA A 69 20.69 -13.62 3.73
C ALA A 69 19.41 -13.14 3.03
N LEU A 70 19.48 -12.80 1.74
CA LEU A 70 18.32 -12.43 0.94
C LEU A 70 17.28 -13.55 0.83
N ALA A 71 17.73 -14.80 0.70
CA ALA A 71 16.83 -15.96 0.68
C ALA A 71 16.10 -16.12 2.02
N SER A 72 16.83 -15.98 3.15
CA SER A 72 16.24 -16.05 4.49
C SER A 72 15.25 -14.90 4.74
N GLU A 73 15.60 -13.68 4.34
CA GLU A 73 14.73 -12.51 4.47
C GLU A 73 13.43 -12.68 3.67
N ARG A 74 13.51 -13.24 2.44
CA ARG A 74 12.33 -13.55 1.64
C ARG A 74 11.40 -14.56 2.33
N GLU A 75 11.95 -15.57 2.97
CA GLU A 75 11.16 -16.54 3.73
C GLU A 75 10.47 -15.89 4.94
N GLN A 76 11.19 -15.02 5.67
CA GLN A 76 10.62 -14.25 6.78
C GLN A 76 9.50 -13.33 6.32
N ASN A 77 9.69 -12.62 5.20
CA ASN A 77 8.68 -11.74 4.62
C ASN A 77 7.44 -12.52 4.16
N ALA A 78 7.60 -13.72 3.61
CA ALA A 78 6.48 -14.58 3.24
C ALA A 78 5.66 -15.01 4.47
N LYS A 79 6.33 -15.34 5.58
CA LYS A 79 5.66 -15.66 6.86
C LYS A 79 4.91 -14.46 7.41
N LEU A 80 5.53 -13.27 7.35
CA LEU A 80 4.92 -12.02 7.82
C LEU A 80 3.69 -11.64 6.99
N LEU A 81 3.75 -11.82 5.67
CA LEU A 81 2.63 -11.57 4.77
C LEU A 81 1.43 -12.45 5.12
N LYS A 82 1.66 -13.75 5.33
CA LYS A 82 0.61 -14.68 5.74
C LYS A 82 -0.03 -14.29 7.08
N LEU A 83 0.77 -13.91 8.07
CA LEU A 83 0.26 -13.45 9.36
C LEU A 83 -0.60 -12.19 9.23
N ALA A 84 -0.22 -11.27 8.33
CA ALA A 84 -0.99 -10.06 8.05
C ALA A 84 -2.33 -10.38 7.38
N GLU A 85 -2.37 -11.33 6.45
CA GLU A 85 -3.60 -11.79 5.80
C GLU A 85 -4.58 -12.42 6.81
N ASP A 86 -4.07 -13.29 7.69
CA ASP A 86 -4.85 -13.92 8.75
C ASP A 86 -5.44 -12.86 9.70
N SER A 87 -4.60 -11.89 10.12
CA SER A 87 -5.05 -10.77 10.97
C SER A 87 -6.13 -9.91 10.30
N VAL A 88 -6.01 -9.66 9.00
CA VAL A 88 -7.03 -8.92 8.23
C VAL A 88 -8.34 -9.71 8.14
N ALA A 89 -8.28 -11.03 7.99
CA ALA A 89 -9.46 -11.90 7.99
C ALA A 89 -10.18 -11.87 9.34
N GLU A 90 -9.45 -11.93 10.45
CA GLU A 90 -9.99 -11.81 11.81
C GLU A 90 -10.64 -10.45 12.06
N LEU A 91 -9.98 -9.36 11.67
CA LEU A 91 -10.53 -8.01 11.78
C LEU A 91 -11.81 -7.85 10.96
N ARG A 92 -11.87 -8.47 9.77
CA ARG A 92 -13.08 -8.46 8.93
C ARG A 92 -14.24 -9.17 9.61
N SER A 93 -13.99 -10.34 10.20
CA SER A 93 -15.01 -11.10 10.96
C SER A 93 -15.51 -10.30 12.17
N THR A 94 -14.59 -9.75 12.95
CA THR A 94 -14.89 -8.91 14.12
C THR A 94 -15.73 -7.69 13.74
N ARG A 95 -15.35 -7.00 12.65
CA ARG A 95 -16.10 -5.84 12.14
C ARG A 95 -17.52 -6.21 11.72
N GLN A 96 -17.72 -7.38 11.11
CA GLN A 96 -19.06 -7.86 10.75
C GLN A 96 -19.91 -8.19 11.99
N ALA A 97 -19.31 -8.81 13.00
CA ALA A 97 -19.97 -9.09 14.26
C ALA A 97 -20.42 -7.80 14.97
N LEU A 98 -19.56 -6.78 15.01
CA LEU A 98 -19.89 -5.46 15.55
C LEU A 98 -21.07 -4.82 14.81
N ARG A 99 -21.05 -4.79 13.47
CA ARG A 99 -22.18 -4.29 12.67
C ARG A 99 -23.50 -5.01 12.97
N ASN A 100 -23.44 -6.33 13.13
CA ASN A 100 -24.62 -7.13 13.47
C ASN A 100 -25.13 -6.81 14.88
N ALA A 101 -24.23 -6.58 15.84
CA ALA A 101 -24.57 -6.18 17.21
C ALA A 101 -25.19 -4.78 17.24
N GLU A 102 -24.59 -3.80 16.56
CA GLU A 102 -25.12 -2.44 16.40
C GLU A 102 -26.54 -2.47 15.82
N ALA A 103 -26.77 -3.25 14.76
CA ALA A 103 -28.09 -3.39 14.17
C ALA A 103 -29.13 -4.00 15.14
N LYS A 104 -28.72 -4.89 16.05
CA LYS A 104 -29.60 -5.42 17.10
C LYS A 104 -29.95 -4.36 18.14
N LEU A 105 -28.97 -3.55 18.55
CA LEU A 105 -29.18 -2.45 19.51
C LEU A 105 -30.15 -1.40 18.95
N VAL A 106 -29.98 -0.99 17.69
CA VAL A 106 -30.91 -0.06 17.03
C VAL A 106 -32.34 -0.61 17.00
N LYS A 107 -32.51 -1.92 16.79
CA LYS A 107 -33.83 -2.55 16.82
C LYS A 107 -34.42 -2.56 18.23
N SER A 108 -33.64 -2.91 19.26
CA SER A 108 -34.12 -2.89 20.65
C SER A 108 -34.50 -1.49 21.10
N ASP A 109 -33.73 -0.47 20.71
CA ASP A 109 -34.05 0.93 21.02
C ASP A 109 -35.39 1.35 20.43
N GLY A 110 -35.68 0.90 19.20
CA GLY A 110 -36.99 1.10 18.57
C GLY A 110 -38.15 0.46 19.35
N VAL A 111 -37.95 -0.74 19.90
CA VAL A 111 -38.95 -1.43 20.73
C VAL A 111 -39.15 -0.68 22.05
N VAL A 112 -38.06 -0.32 22.74
CA VAL A 112 -38.12 0.44 24.01
C VAL A 112 -38.84 1.77 23.80
N ARG A 113 -38.59 2.47 22.70
CA ARG A 113 -39.28 3.72 22.37
C ARG A 113 -40.79 3.52 22.17
N LYS A 114 -41.22 2.45 21.49
CA LYS A 114 -42.64 2.12 21.33
C LYS A 114 -43.31 1.80 22.66
N GLN A 115 -42.68 0.95 23.48
CA GLN A 115 -43.20 0.61 24.81
C GLN A 115 -43.35 1.85 25.70
N LYS A 116 -42.37 2.77 25.67
CA LYS A 116 -42.44 4.02 26.42
C LYS A 116 -43.61 4.91 25.99
N GLU A 117 -43.95 4.92 24.70
CA GLU A 117 -45.10 5.67 24.18
C GLU A 117 -46.43 5.04 24.62
N GLU A 118 -46.53 3.71 24.66
CA GLU A 118 -47.71 3.00 25.18
C GLU A 118 -47.92 3.27 26.67
N ILE A 119 -46.86 3.19 27.48
CA ILE A 119 -46.91 3.54 28.91
C ILE A 119 -47.43 4.98 29.09
N ARG A 120 -46.89 5.94 28.32
CA ARG A 120 -47.34 7.35 28.37
C ARG A 120 -48.82 7.51 28.02
N LYS A 121 -49.35 6.73 27.06
CA LYS A 121 -50.78 6.73 26.71
C LYS A 121 -51.64 6.19 27.84
N MET A 122 -51.20 5.13 28.51
CA MET A 122 -51.90 4.56 29.67
C MET A 122 -51.90 5.54 30.86
N GLU A 123 -50.76 6.15 31.18
CA GLU A 123 -50.65 7.16 32.25
C GLU A 123 -51.61 8.33 32.03
N GLY A 124 -51.78 8.78 30.78
CA GLY A 124 -52.76 9.81 30.44
C GLY A 124 -54.22 9.39 30.72
N HIS A 125 -54.59 8.13 30.44
CA HIS A 125 -55.93 7.63 30.73
C HIS A 125 -56.18 7.51 32.23
N VAL A 126 -55.19 7.04 32.99
CA VAL A 126 -55.28 6.94 34.45
C VAL A 126 -55.48 8.33 35.07
N GLY A 127 -54.74 9.34 34.62
CA GLY A 127 -54.91 10.72 35.08
C GLY A 127 -56.30 11.30 34.78
N VAL A 128 -56.89 10.97 33.62
CA VAL A 128 -58.27 11.37 33.30
C VAL A 128 -59.27 10.66 34.20
N MET A 129 -59.10 9.36 34.46
CA MET A 129 -59.96 8.60 35.38
C MET A 129 -59.90 9.13 36.82
N GLU A 130 -58.70 9.46 37.33
CA GLU A 130 -58.56 10.07 38.66
C GLU A 130 -59.29 11.42 38.75
N PHE A 131 -59.27 12.22 37.67
CA PHE A 131 -60.00 13.49 37.60
C PHE A 131 -61.52 13.27 37.60
N THR A 132 -62.05 12.31 36.83
CA THR A 132 -63.49 12.01 36.83
C THR A 132 -63.96 11.46 38.18
N VAL A 133 -63.16 10.62 38.84
CA VAL A 133 -63.49 10.11 40.19
C VAL A 133 -63.52 11.24 41.21
N ARG A 134 -62.60 12.22 41.14
CA ARG A 134 -62.64 13.43 41.98
C ARG A 134 -63.86 14.32 41.71
N CYS A 135 -64.24 14.55 40.45
CA CYS A 135 -65.42 15.35 40.12
C CYS A 135 -66.74 14.68 40.54
N SER A 136 -66.84 13.35 40.44
CA SER A 136 -68.08 12.62 40.76
C SER A 136 -68.27 12.34 42.26
N SER A 137 -67.21 12.44 43.06
CA SER A 137 -67.27 12.32 44.53
C SER A 137 -67.60 13.66 45.23
N GLY A 138 -67.78 14.76 44.50
CA GLY A 138 -68.29 16.02 45.07
C GLY A 138 -67.34 16.73 46.04
N VAL A 139 -66.07 16.33 46.13
CA VAL A 139 -65.07 17.01 46.96
C VAL A 139 -64.51 18.20 46.18
N PHE A 140 -65.32 19.26 46.04
CA PHE A 140 -64.79 20.60 45.79
C PHE A 140 -64.26 21.12 47.13
N GLY A 141 -62.94 21.06 47.30
CA GLY A 141 -62.23 21.90 48.26
C GLY A 141 -62.01 23.27 47.66
#